data_AF-A0A970S467-F1
#
_entry.id   AF-A0A970S467-F1
#
_cell.length_a   1.000
_cell.length_b   1.000
_cell.length_c   1.000
_cell.angle_alpha   90.00
_cell.angle_beta   90.00
_cell.angle_gamma   90.00
#
_symmetry.space_group_name_H-M   'P 1'
#
loop_
_entity.id
_entity.type
_entity.pdbx_description
1 polymer ?
#
loop_
_entity_poly.entity_id
_entity_poly.type
_entity_poly.pdbx_seq_one_letter_code
_entity_poly.pdbx_strand_id
1 'polypeptide(L)'
;MRKEDTDLHKLINDGLAAIKANGVYDKIFNKYFGDGTDYVVPESDNRLNVTYNVAQDMAYAPFESLNADGEPEGFDCDLIRAIAHEMGFAVNLVNTNWDGIIPSLVSGTSDIIISAMTITEERQKNVTFSDPYFEATQYIVVKEDSDINSLEDLKGKTVGVQNATTGDIAITKYFEEQ
;
A
#
# COMPACT_ATOMS: atom_id res chain seq x y z
N MET A 1 10.18 0.67 -4.85
CA MET A 1 11.15 0.21 -5.87
C MET A 1 12.56 0.43 -5.35
N ARG A 2 13.57 -0.27 -5.86
CA ARG A 2 14.97 0.00 -5.47
C ARG A 2 15.41 1.34 -6.08
N LYS A 3 16.42 1.98 -5.50
CA LYS A 3 16.83 3.33 -5.91
C LYS A 3 17.42 3.37 -7.33
N GLU A 4 18.03 2.27 -7.73
CA GLU A 4 18.63 2.04 -9.03
C GLU A 4 17.61 1.72 -10.13
N ASP A 5 16.37 1.33 -9.79
CA ASP A 5 15.33 0.96 -10.77
C ASP A 5 14.66 2.23 -11.37
N THR A 6 15.42 3.16 -11.93
CA THR A 6 14.90 4.48 -12.36
C THR A 6 13.89 4.36 -13.51
N ASP A 7 14.07 3.40 -14.41
CA ASP A 7 13.12 3.18 -15.52
C ASP A 7 11.79 2.61 -15.01
N LEU A 8 11.84 1.69 -14.03
CA LEU A 8 10.65 1.17 -13.38
C LEU A 8 9.93 2.26 -12.58
N HIS A 9 10.69 3.09 -11.86
CA HIS A 9 10.15 4.25 -11.15
C HIS A 9 9.38 5.19 -12.06
N LYS A 10 9.97 5.52 -13.22
CA LYS A 10 9.28 6.32 -14.24
C LYS A 10 8.04 5.61 -14.78
N LEU A 11 8.14 4.32 -15.10
CA LEU A 11 7.04 3.52 -15.64
C LEU A 11 5.82 3.51 -14.70
N ILE A 12 6.05 3.34 -13.39
CA ILE A 12 4.98 3.36 -12.39
C ILE A 12 4.35 4.74 -12.25
N ASN A 13 5.15 5.81 -12.22
CA ASN A 13 4.63 7.17 -12.11
C ASN A 13 3.84 7.60 -13.36
N ASP A 14 4.35 7.28 -14.55
CA ASP A 14 3.64 7.53 -15.81
C ASP A 14 2.30 6.80 -15.84
N GLY A 15 2.28 5.52 -15.43
CA GLY A 15 1.06 4.73 -15.38
C GLY A 15 0.07 5.23 -14.34
N LEU A 16 0.54 5.57 -13.14
CA LEU A 16 -0.30 6.19 -12.10
C LEU A 16 -0.93 7.50 -12.60
N ALA A 17 -0.14 8.35 -13.27
CA ALA A 17 -0.64 9.60 -13.84
C ALA A 17 -1.65 9.34 -14.95
N ALA A 18 -1.42 8.35 -15.82
CA ALA A 18 -2.34 7.98 -16.90
C ALA A 18 -3.69 7.48 -16.36
N ILE A 19 -3.69 6.59 -15.37
CA ILE A 19 -4.94 6.08 -14.78
C ILE A 19 -5.69 7.13 -13.95
N LYS A 20 -4.99 8.13 -13.40
CA LYS A 20 -5.61 9.31 -12.80
C LYS A 20 -6.25 10.19 -13.89
N ALA A 21 -5.54 10.46 -14.97
CA ALA A 21 -6.02 11.32 -16.05
C ALA A 21 -7.22 10.74 -16.82
N ASN A 22 -7.27 9.41 -16.98
CA ASN A 22 -8.36 8.73 -17.69
C ASN A 22 -9.54 8.32 -16.78
N GLY A 23 -9.47 8.62 -15.47
CA GLY A 23 -10.53 8.36 -14.49
C GLY A 23 -10.62 6.90 -14.00
N VAL A 24 -9.68 6.02 -14.38
CA VAL A 24 -9.62 4.65 -13.87
C VAL A 24 -9.31 4.63 -12.37
N TYR A 25 -8.38 5.47 -11.90
CA TYR A 25 -8.07 5.62 -10.49
C TYR A 25 -9.34 5.94 -9.66
N ASP A 26 -10.16 6.90 -10.11
CA ASP A 26 -11.36 7.31 -9.38
C ASP A 26 -12.39 6.18 -9.27
N LYS A 27 -12.52 5.34 -10.31
CA LYS A 27 -13.40 4.17 -10.28
C LYS A 27 -12.93 3.13 -9.27
N ILE A 28 -11.63 2.87 -9.23
CA ILE A 28 -11.02 1.96 -8.25
C ILE A 28 -11.19 2.54 -6.85
N PHE A 29 -10.92 3.83 -6.65
CA PHE A 29 -11.11 4.49 -5.37
C PHE A 29 -12.56 4.38 -4.88
N ASN A 30 -13.54 4.69 -5.75
CA ASN A 30 -14.95 4.66 -5.38
C ASN A 30 -15.45 3.24 -5.07
N LYS A 31 -14.89 2.21 -5.71
CA LYS A 31 -15.17 0.80 -5.40
C LYS A 31 -14.85 0.45 -3.94
N TYR A 32 -13.72 0.91 -3.40
CA TYR A 32 -13.25 0.52 -2.06
C TYR A 32 -13.57 1.53 -0.96
N PHE A 33 -13.58 2.81 -1.27
CA PHE A 33 -13.68 3.90 -0.30
C PHE A 33 -14.85 4.86 -0.54
N GLY A 34 -15.56 4.71 -1.65
CA GLY A 34 -16.67 5.57 -2.04
C GLY A 34 -18.02 4.86 -1.97
N ASP A 35 -18.72 4.86 -3.10
CA ASP A 35 -20.09 4.36 -3.24
C ASP A 35 -20.19 2.86 -3.55
N GLY A 36 -19.06 2.15 -3.62
CA GLY A 36 -19.02 0.74 -4.01
C GLY A 36 -19.21 0.54 -5.51
N THR A 37 -18.77 1.50 -6.34
CA THR A 37 -18.77 1.39 -7.80
C THR A 37 -18.34 -0.01 -8.27
N ASP A 38 -19.18 -0.65 -9.09
CA ASP A 38 -18.88 -1.93 -9.73
C ASP A 38 -17.91 -1.71 -10.90
N TYR A 39 -16.61 -1.80 -10.60
CA TYR A 39 -15.53 -1.68 -11.56
C TYR A 39 -14.61 -2.89 -11.49
N VAL A 40 -14.38 -3.48 -12.67
CA VAL A 40 -13.46 -4.61 -12.88
C VAL A 40 -12.25 -4.09 -13.63
N VAL A 41 -11.07 -4.23 -13.03
CA VAL A 41 -9.81 -3.88 -13.68
C VAL A 41 -9.56 -4.89 -14.82
N PRO A 42 -9.27 -4.43 -16.06
CA PRO A 42 -8.93 -5.33 -17.15
C PRO A 42 -7.67 -6.15 -16.85
N GLU A 43 -7.61 -7.37 -17.40
CA GLU A 43 -6.41 -8.21 -17.36
C GLU A 43 -5.19 -7.49 -17.95
N SER A 44 -3.99 -7.81 -17.44
CA SER A 44 -2.76 -7.17 -17.91
C SER A 44 -2.51 -7.45 -19.40
N ASP A 45 -2.20 -6.40 -20.18
CA ASP A 45 -1.95 -6.50 -21.63
C ASP A 45 -0.57 -7.14 -21.95
N ASN A 46 0.38 -7.12 -21.00
CA ASN A 46 1.74 -7.69 -21.11
C ASN A 46 2.47 -7.54 -22.47
N ARG A 47 2.13 -6.50 -23.25
CA ARG A 47 2.73 -6.19 -24.56
C ARG A 47 4.23 -5.88 -24.50
N LEU A 48 4.75 -5.54 -23.32
CA LEU A 48 6.18 -5.34 -23.05
C LEU A 48 6.92 -6.66 -22.77
N ASN A 49 6.21 -7.78 -22.62
CA ASN A 49 6.77 -9.10 -22.31
C ASN A 49 7.67 -9.08 -21.06
N VAL A 50 7.21 -8.42 -20.01
CA VAL A 50 7.91 -8.28 -18.72
C VAL A 50 6.93 -8.48 -17.57
N THR A 51 7.36 -9.21 -16.54
CA THR A 51 6.56 -9.46 -15.34
C THR A 51 7.34 -8.98 -14.12
N TYR A 52 6.71 -8.15 -13.29
CA TYR A 52 7.28 -7.67 -12.05
C TYR A 52 6.70 -8.40 -10.85
N ASN A 53 7.55 -8.78 -9.89
CA ASN A 53 7.09 -9.30 -8.61
C ASN A 53 6.71 -8.15 -7.69
N VAL A 54 5.48 -8.14 -7.21
CA VAL A 54 4.91 -7.07 -6.40
C VAL A 54 4.64 -7.60 -4.99
N ALA A 55 5.36 -7.09 -4.00
CA ALA A 55 5.15 -7.47 -2.61
C ALA A 55 4.01 -6.67 -1.97
N GLN A 56 3.11 -7.39 -1.28
CA GLN A 56 2.00 -6.81 -0.51
C GLN A 56 1.79 -7.62 0.78
N ASP A 57 1.47 -6.96 1.89
CA ASP A 57 1.06 -7.65 3.13
C ASP A 57 -0.44 -7.93 3.10
N MET A 58 -0.85 -9.09 2.57
CA MET A 58 -2.26 -9.42 2.26
C MET A 58 -3.09 -9.78 3.50
N ALA A 59 -2.89 -9.02 4.57
CA ALA A 59 -3.66 -9.03 5.81
C ALA A 59 -4.24 -7.63 6.12
N TYR A 60 -4.29 -6.74 5.12
CA TYR A 60 -4.61 -5.32 5.29
C TYR A 60 -5.77 -4.85 4.38
N ALA A 61 -6.96 -5.41 4.59
CA ALA A 61 -8.16 -4.94 3.94
C ALA A 61 -8.53 -3.50 4.37
N PRO A 62 -9.03 -2.63 3.46
CA PRO A 62 -9.43 -2.93 2.09
C PRO A 62 -8.32 -2.72 1.04
N PHE A 63 -7.07 -2.51 1.44
CA PHE A 63 -5.96 -2.24 0.51
C PHE A 63 -5.46 -3.53 -0.16
N GLU A 64 -5.20 -4.57 0.63
CA GLU A 64 -4.81 -5.87 0.11
C GLU A 64 -5.21 -7.00 1.08
N SER A 65 -5.75 -8.07 0.51
CA SER A 65 -6.11 -9.28 1.25
C SER A 65 -6.16 -10.48 0.32
N LEU A 66 -6.25 -11.67 0.90
CA LEU A 66 -6.57 -12.90 0.16
C LEU A 66 -8.07 -13.16 0.28
N ASN A 67 -8.73 -13.38 -0.87
CA ASN A 67 -10.13 -13.78 -0.90
C ASN A 67 -10.29 -15.25 -0.45
N ALA A 68 -11.53 -15.75 -0.47
CA ALA A 68 -11.84 -17.12 -0.03
C ALA A 68 -11.15 -18.22 -0.87
N ASP A 69 -10.80 -17.92 -2.12
CA ASP A 69 -10.09 -18.81 -3.04
C ASP A 69 -8.56 -18.67 -2.92
N GLY A 70 -8.08 -17.77 -2.04
CA GLY A 70 -6.67 -17.49 -1.85
C GLY A 70 -6.07 -16.57 -2.93
N GLU A 71 -6.91 -15.84 -3.67
CA GLU A 71 -6.47 -14.88 -4.68
C GLU A 71 -6.33 -13.46 -4.10
N PRO A 72 -5.33 -12.67 -4.53
CA PRO A 72 -5.17 -11.29 -4.07
C PRO A 72 -6.27 -10.34 -4.55
N GLU A 73 -6.89 -9.65 -3.60
CA GLU A 73 -7.90 -8.61 -3.82
C GLU A 73 -7.65 -7.38 -2.95
N GLY A 74 -8.22 -6.24 -3.35
CA GLY A 74 -8.11 -4.98 -2.62
C GLY A 74 -7.69 -3.82 -3.52
N PHE A 75 -7.75 -2.61 -2.95
CA PHE A 75 -7.41 -1.37 -3.65
C PHE A 75 -6.00 -1.38 -4.23
N ASP A 76 -4.98 -1.80 -3.48
CA ASP A 76 -3.59 -1.82 -3.95
C ASP A 76 -3.39 -2.88 -5.03
N CYS A 77 -4.06 -4.03 -4.93
CA CYS A 77 -4.06 -5.06 -5.97
C CYS A 77 -4.66 -4.55 -7.28
N ASP A 78 -5.82 -3.87 -7.21
CA ASP A 78 -6.49 -3.31 -8.39
C ASP A 78 -5.70 -2.14 -8.97
N LEU A 79 -5.10 -1.30 -8.12
CA LEU A 79 -4.30 -0.16 -8.54
C LEU A 79 -3.08 -0.60 -9.36
N ILE A 80 -2.30 -1.56 -8.86
CA ILE A 80 -1.10 -2.01 -9.60
C ILE A 80 -1.47 -2.78 -10.87
N ARG A 81 -2.57 -3.56 -10.87
CA ARG A 81 -3.09 -4.22 -12.08
C ARG A 81 -3.51 -3.20 -13.13
N ALA A 82 -4.16 -2.10 -12.73
CA ALA A 82 -4.56 -1.04 -13.65
C ALA A 82 -3.36 -0.30 -14.26
N ILE A 83 -2.34 -0.01 -13.44
CA ILE A 83 -1.07 0.55 -13.92
C ILE A 83 -0.40 -0.43 -14.90
N ALA A 84 -0.36 -1.73 -14.57
CA ALA A 84 0.22 -2.77 -15.40
C ALA A 84 -0.47 -2.88 -16.77
N HIS A 85 -1.81 -2.87 -16.78
CA HIS A 85 -2.60 -2.86 -18.00
C HIS A 85 -2.32 -1.61 -18.85
N GLU A 86 -2.39 -0.42 -18.26
CA GLU A 86 -2.17 0.85 -18.95
C GLU A 86 -0.77 0.93 -19.57
N MET A 87 0.24 0.46 -18.84
CA MET A 87 1.65 0.54 -19.26
C MET A 87 2.12 -0.68 -20.07
N GLY A 88 1.37 -1.77 -20.07
CA GLY A 88 1.62 -2.95 -20.90
C GLY A 88 2.58 -3.98 -20.31
N PHE A 89 2.72 -4.05 -18.98
CA PHE A 89 3.48 -5.10 -18.29
C PHE A 89 2.54 -6.05 -17.52
N ALA A 90 3.07 -7.17 -17.03
CA ALA A 90 2.36 -8.08 -16.13
C ALA A 90 2.86 -7.96 -14.69
N VAL A 91 2.02 -8.35 -13.74
CA VAL A 91 2.35 -8.38 -12.31
C VAL A 91 2.12 -9.76 -11.73
N ASN A 92 3.05 -10.19 -10.89
CA ASN A 92 2.88 -11.32 -10.00
C ASN A 92 2.76 -10.78 -8.58
N LEU A 93 1.56 -10.85 -7.99
CA LEU A 93 1.30 -10.35 -6.65
C LEU A 93 1.74 -11.40 -5.62
N VAL A 94 2.65 -11.01 -4.73
CA VAL A 94 3.29 -11.92 -3.77
C VAL A 94 2.95 -11.48 -2.37
N ASN A 95 2.24 -12.33 -1.63
CA ASN A 95 1.99 -12.11 -0.21
C ASN A 95 3.31 -12.12 0.56
N THR A 96 3.66 -11.00 1.18
CA THR A 96 4.90 -10.78 1.91
C THR A 96 4.59 -10.06 3.20
N ASN A 97 4.96 -10.65 4.34
CA ASN A 97 4.73 -10.04 5.64
C ASN A 97 5.42 -8.67 5.76
N TRP A 98 4.79 -7.75 6.49
CA TRP A 98 5.28 -6.38 6.66
C TRP A 98 6.76 -6.27 7.06
N ASP A 99 7.22 -7.04 8.05
CA ASP A 99 8.61 -6.99 8.51
C ASP A 99 9.62 -7.37 7.40
N GLY A 100 9.19 -8.20 6.44
CA GLY A 100 9.99 -8.68 5.32
C GLY A 100 9.83 -7.87 4.03
N ILE A 101 8.92 -6.90 3.98
CA ILE A 101 8.51 -6.27 2.71
C ILE A 101 9.59 -5.37 2.10
N ILE A 102 10.31 -4.60 2.91
CA ILE A 102 11.47 -3.81 2.44
C ILE A 102 12.67 -4.73 2.13
N PRO A 103 13.02 -5.71 3.01
CA PRO A 103 14.05 -6.70 2.69
C PRO A 103 13.81 -7.47 1.38
N SER A 104 12.56 -7.81 1.03
CA SER A 104 12.26 -8.52 -0.22
C SER A 104 12.60 -7.66 -1.45
N LEU A 105 12.33 -6.35 -1.38
CA LEU A 105 12.69 -5.40 -2.42
C LEU A 105 14.21 -5.20 -2.52
N VAL A 106 14.89 -4.99 -1.39
CA VAL A 106 16.34 -4.75 -1.34
C VAL A 106 17.13 -5.99 -1.81
N SER A 107 16.67 -7.19 -1.48
CA SER A 107 17.29 -8.45 -1.93
C SER A 107 17.03 -8.77 -3.40
N GLY A 108 16.07 -8.09 -4.03
CA GLY A 108 15.64 -8.36 -5.39
C GLY A 108 14.66 -9.53 -5.55
N THR A 109 14.12 -10.05 -4.46
CA THR A 109 13.03 -11.04 -4.50
C THR A 109 11.72 -10.40 -5.00
N SER A 110 11.55 -9.11 -4.76
CA SER A 110 10.45 -8.29 -5.29
C SER A 110 11.00 -7.06 -6.01
N ASP A 111 10.25 -6.55 -6.98
CA ASP A 111 10.60 -5.37 -7.78
C ASP A 111 9.83 -4.13 -7.33
N ILE A 112 8.59 -4.33 -6.87
CA ILE A 112 7.66 -3.30 -6.46
C ILE A 112 7.11 -3.66 -5.08
N ILE A 113 6.87 -2.65 -4.25
CA ILE A 113 6.04 -2.76 -3.05
C ILE A 113 4.84 -1.86 -3.27
N ILE A 114 3.63 -2.38 -3.05
CA ILE A 114 2.38 -1.61 -3.01
C ILE A 114 1.50 -2.18 -1.88
N SER A 115 1.55 -1.52 -0.74
CA SER A 115 0.99 -2.03 0.53
C SER A 115 0.74 -0.87 1.50
N ALA A 116 0.01 0.13 1.03
CA ALA A 116 -0.29 1.41 1.69
C ALA A 116 0.90 2.06 2.42
N MET A 117 2.13 1.86 1.89
CA MET A 117 3.34 2.18 2.62
C MET A 117 3.51 3.69 2.74
N THR A 118 3.37 4.23 3.96
CA THR A 118 3.61 5.65 4.22
C THR A 118 5.03 6.05 3.79
N ILE A 119 5.14 7.16 3.06
CA ILE A 119 6.41 7.74 2.66
C ILE A 119 7.05 8.38 3.90
N THR A 120 8.25 7.93 4.26
CA THR A 120 9.02 8.51 5.37
C THR A 120 10.47 8.70 4.95
N GLU A 121 11.17 9.68 5.55
CA GLU A 121 12.59 9.93 5.29
C GLU A 121 13.44 8.68 5.56
N GLU A 122 13.11 7.92 6.60
CA GLU A 122 13.85 6.70 6.95
C GLU A 122 13.73 5.62 5.87
N ARG A 123 12.52 5.40 5.34
CA ARG A 123 12.32 4.43 4.24
C ARG A 123 13.00 4.92 2.96
N GLN A 124 12.95 6.21 2.68
CA GLN A 124 13.63 6.83 1.54
C GLN A 124 15.16 6.69 1.58
N LYS A 125 15.78 6.34 2.73
CA LYS A 125 17.20 5.98 2.77
C LYS A 125 17.50 4.67 2.03
N ASN A 126 16.54 3.74 1.99
CA ASN A 126 16.74 2.39 1.45
C ASN A 126 16.02 2.17 0.11
N VAL A 127 14.87 2.82 -0.11
CA VAL A 127 14.03 2.60 -1.30
C VAL A 127 13.68 3.92 -1.99
N THR A 128 13.11 3.84 -3.19
CA THR A 128 12.43 4.97 -3.85
C THR A 128 10.92 4.74 -3.92
N PHE A 129 10.16 5.82 -3.80
CA PHE A 129 8.69 5.84 -3.81
C PHE A 129 8.16 6.42 -5.11
N SER A 130 7.01 5.93 -5.57
CA SER A 130 6.21 6.61 -6.58
C SER A 130 5.71 7.95 -6.05
N ASP A 131 5.05 8.71 -6.92
CA ASP A 131 4.12 9.75 -6.48
C ASP A 131 3.06 9.14 -5.55
N PRO A 132 2.59 9.90 -4.55
CA PRO A 132 1.60 9.40 -3.61
C PRO A 132 0.30 9.02 -4.32
N TYR A 133 -0.26 7.87 -3.94
CA TYR A 133 -1.51 7.37 -4.49
C TYR A 133 -2.66 7.37 -3.49
N PHE A 134 -2.41 7.57 -2.19
CA PHE A 134 -3.45 7.62 -1.17
C PHE A 134 -3.01 8.57 -0.04
N GLU A 135 -3.94 9.39 0.45
CA GLU A 135 -3.72 10.26 1.61
C GLU A 135 -4.29 9.59 2.86
N ALA A 136 -3.40 9.07 3.71
CA ALA A 136 -3.78 8.36 4.93
C ALA A 136 -3.81 9.30 6.15
N THR A 137 -4.90 9.25 6.92
CA THR A 137 -4.98 9.85 8.26
C THR A 137 -4.93 8.77 9.32
N GLN A 138 -4.13 8.98 10.36
CA GLN A 138 -4.01 8.04 11.48
C GLN A 138 -5.08 8.32 12.54
N TYR A 139 -5.70 7.25 13.03
CA TYR A 139 -6.68 7.31 14.11
C TYR A 139 -6.38 6.26 15.17
N ILE A 140 -6.77 6.56 16.41
CA ILE A 140 -6.87 5.56 17.47
C ILE A 140 -8.31 5.10 17.52
N VAL A 141 -8.53 3.81 17.33
CA VAL A 141 -9.86 3.21 17.41
C VAL A 141 -10.05 2.68 18.82
N VAL A 142 -11.13 3.11 19.45
CA VAL A 142 -11.54 2.66 20.79
C VAL A 142 -12.88 1.95 20.71
N LYS A 143 -13.26 1.25 21.79
CA LYS A 143 -14.62 0.69 21.90
C LYS A 143 -15.64 1.84 21.99
N GLU A 144 -16.85 1.58 21.51
CA GLU A 144 -17.95 2.57 21.54
C GLU A 144 -18.26 3.06 22.97
N ASP A 145 -18.11 2.19 23.97
CA ASP A 145 -18.33 2.47 25.39
C ASP A 145 -17.06 2.92 26.15
N SER A 146 -16.00 3.29 25.42
CA SER A 146 -14.73 3.71 26.01
C SER A 146 -14.78 5.16 26.54
N ASP A 147 -14.19 5.39 27.71
CA ASP A 147 -14.01 6.74 28.27
C ASP A 147 -12.84 7.53 27.64
N ILE A 148 -12.08 6.92 26.71
CA ILE A 148 -10.93 7.54 26.03
C ILE A 148 -11.42 8.54 24.98
N ASN A 149 -11.14 9.82 25.20
CA ASN A 149 -11.53 10.92 24.31
C ASN A 149 -10.35 11.77 23.84
N SER A 150 -9.16 11.59 24.42
CA SER A 150 -7.93 12.25 24.00
C SER A 150 -6.69 11.35 24.13
N LEU A 151 -5.53 11.83 23.69
CA LEU A 151 -4.26 11.11 23.84
C LEU A 151 -3.86 10.99 25.33
N GLU A 152 -4.20 11.98 26.15
CA GLU A 152 -3.90 11.99 27.59
C GLU A 152 -4.57 10.82 28.32
N ASP A 153 -5.77 10.42 27.88
CA ASP A 153 -6.52 9.29 28.44
C ASP A 153 -5.85 7.93 28.19
N LEU A 154 -4.85 7.88 27.30
CA LEU A 154 -4.05 6.69 27.02
C LEU A 154 -2.98 6.43 28.09
N LYS A 155 -2.74 7.38 29.01
CA LYS A 155 -1.73 7.22 30.05
C LYS A 155 -2.04 5.99 30.91
N GLY A 156 -1.07 5.07 30.99
CA GLY A 156 -1.22 3.80 31.70
C GLY A 156 -2.12 2.77 31.01
N LYS A 157 -2.53 3.02 29.76
CA LYS A 157 -3.23 2.04 28.91
C LYS A 157 -2.23 1.33 27.99
N THR A 158 -2.65 0.18 27.46
CA THR A 158 -1.93 -0.52 26.40
C THR A 158 -2.59 -0.21 25.06
N VAL A 159 -1.79 0.22 24.09
CA VAL A 159 -2.25 0.48 22.71
C VAL A 159 -1.65 -0.60 21.81
N GLY A 160 -2.51 -1.30 21.06
CA GLY A 160 -2.08 -2.28 20.07
C GLY A 160 -1.68 -1.59 18.77
N VAL A 161 -0.53 -1.98 18.20
CA VAL A 161 -0.02 -1.48 16.92
C VAL A 161 0.60 -2.62 16.13
N GLN A 162 0.64 -2.47 14.81
CA GLN A 162 1.52 -3.28 13.97
C GLN A 162 2.94 -2.68 14.03
N ASN A 163 3.93 -3.52 14.35
CA ASN A 163 5.32 -3.10 14.52
C ASN A 163 5.84 -2.38 13.27
N ALA A 164 6.68 -1.36 13.46
CA ALA A 164 7.36 -0.60 12.40
C ALA A 164 6.41 0.10 11.40
N THR A 165 5.14 0.24 11.76
CA THR A 165 4.20 1.13 11.08
C THR A 165 4.35 2.56 11.59
N THR A 166 3.81 3.51 10.85
CA THR A 166 3.79 4.90 11.31
C THR A 166 2.90 5.08 12.54
N GLY A 167 1.93 4.19 12.78
CA GLY A 167 1.10 4.20 13.99
C GLY A 167 1.88 3.77 15.23
N ASP A 168 2.72 2.74 15.09
CA ASP A 168 3.69 2.33 16.11
C ASP A 168 4.66 3.48 16.44
N ILE A 169 5.32 4.03 15.41
CA ILE A 169 6.28 5.12 15.60
C ILE A 169 5.64 6.31 16.33
N ALA A 170 4.41 6.69 15.96
CA ALA A 170 3.70 7.80 16.59
C ALA A 170 3.36 7.53 18.06
N ILE A 171 2.78 6.36 18.38
CA ILE A 171 2.36 6.06 19.76
C ILE A 171 3.55 5.77 20.67
N THR A 172 4.58 5.10 20.17
CA THR A 172 5.82 4.84 20.90
C THR A 172 6.49 6.15 21.28
N LYS A 173 6.64 7.08 20.32
CA LYS A 173 7.16 8.42 20.59
C LYS A 173 6.32 9.17 21.62
N TYR A 174 4.99 9.13 21.49
CA TYR A 174 4.10 9.77 22.46
C TYR A 174 4.32 9.25 23.88
N PHE A 175 4.49 7.95 24.07
CA PHE A 175 4.73 7.38 25.41
C PHE A 175 6.15 7.60 25.94
N GLU A 176 7.17 7.73 25.08
CA GLU A 176 8.54 8.06 25.49
C GLU A 176 8.70 9.51 25.98
N GLU A 177 7.85 10.42 25.49
CA GLU A 177 7.89 11.85 25.82
C GLU A 177 7.15 12.22 27.14
N GLN A 178 6.60 11.25 27.87
CA GLN A 178 5.75 11.43 29.07
C GLN A 178 6.43 10.99 30.38
#